data_AF-A0A5J4PGT8-F1
#
_entry.id   AF-A0A5J4PGT8-F1
#
_cell.length_a   1.000
_cell.length_b   1.000
_cell.length_c   1.000
_cell.angle_alpha   90.00
_cell.angle_beta   90.00
_cell.angle_gamma   90.00
#
_symmetry.space_group_name_H-M   'P 1'
#
loop_
_entity.id
_entity.type
_entity.pdbx_description
1 polymer ?
#
loop_
_entity_poly.entity_id
_entity_poly.type
_entity_poly.pdbx_seq_one_letter_code
_entity_poly.pdbx_strand_id
1 'polypeptide(L)'
;RLCDNKPIIRKIKIEPKLPPHQLAMQAIDGIKSEKIWQKGRVKEYYTELTDMIRAYISERFQLNALEMTSSEIIDHLLKIKDKDTLKDLKDLFGTADLVKFAKYHPQMSENDINLTVAIEFINQTRQSDEELTPQPTEITIIEKRSLRSKVLLIGYITILSAAIIGAYVYIGTRLYDLFLSF
;
A
#
# COMPACT_ATOMS: atom_id res chain seq x y z
N ARG A 1 22.75 32.32 -22.98
CA ARG A 1 23.23 31.43 -21.90
C ARG A 1 21.99 30.93 -21.17
N LEU A 2 21.52 29.75 -21.54
CA LEU A 2 20.36 29.10 -20.95
C LEU A 2 20.82 28.20 -19.81
N CYS A 3 20.02 28.15 -18.74
CA CYS A 3 20.01 27.14 -17.68
C CYS A 3 20.90 27.37 -16.44
N ASP A 4 20.62 28.42 -15.66
CA ASP A 4 20.88 28.42 -14.21
C ASP A 4 19.58 28.07 -13.45
N ASN A 5 19.10 26.84 -13.60
CA ASN A 5 17.96 26.35 -12.80
C ASN A 5 18.50 25.55 -11.62
N LYS A 6 18.78 26.24 -10.51
CA LYS A 6 19.19 25.60 -9.26
C LYS A 6 18.00 24.77 -8.73
N PRO A 7 18.19 23.51 -8.30
CA PRO A 7 17.09 22.71 -7.78
C PRO A 7 16.53 23.39 -6.52
N ILE A 8 15.23 23.70 -6.54
CA ILE A 8 14.51 24.23 -5.38
C ILE A 8 14.31 23.08 -4.40
N ILE A 9 15.23 22.93 -3.44
CA ILE A 9 15.10 21.94 -2.37
C ILE A 9 14.08 22.47 -1.35
N ARG A 10 12.80 22.13 -1.54
CA ARG A 10 11.75 22.36 -0.53
C ARG A 10 11.91 21.31 0.57
N LYS A 11 12.29 21.74 1.78
CA LYS A 11 12.21 20.91 2.99
C LYS A 11 10.73 20.75 3.36
N ILE A 12 10.12 19.65 2.93
CA ILE A 12 8.76 19.29 3.33
C ILE A 12 8.84 18.81 4.78
N LYS A 13 8.20 19.54 5.70
CA LYS A 13 8.02 19.10 7.09
C LYS A 13 6.93 18.03 7.09
N ILE A 14 7.33 16.76 7.10
CA ILE A 14 6.41 15.64 7.21
C ILE A 14 6.06 15.53 8.69
N GLU A 15 4.80 15.82 9.04
CA GLU A 15 4.31 15.59 10.39
C GLU A 15 4.31 14.08 10.66
N PRO A 16 4.87 13.61 11.80
CA PRO A 16 4.93 12.19 12.08
C PRO A 16 3.50 11.65 12.18
N LYS A 17 3.15 10.73 11.26
CA LYS A 17 1.87 10.04 11.27
C LYS A 17 1.79 9.22 12.56
N LEU A 18 0.67 9.34 13.28
CA LEU A 18 0.39 8.52 14.45
C LEU A 18 0.52 7.02 14.10
N PRO A 19 1.04 6.18 15.00
CA PRO A 19 1.04 4.73 14.85
C PRO A 19 -0.35 4.19 14.46
N PRO A 20 -0.44 3.14 13.62
CA PRO A 20 -1.72 2.63 13.13
C PRO A 20 -2.70 2.26 14.24
N HIS A 21 -2.21 1.65 15.33
CA HIS A 21 -3.05 1.27 16.46
C HIS A 21 -3.63 2.49 17.19
N GLN A 22 -2.88 3.59 17.30
CA GLN A 22 -3.35 4.82 17.94
C GLN A 22 -4.45 5.49 17.11
N LEU A 23 -4.28 5.54 15.78
CA LEU A 23 -5.31 6.03 14.86
C LEU A 23 -6.59 5.20 14.95
N ALA A 24 -6.45 3.87 15.01
CA ALA A 24 -7.58 2.97 15.15
C ALA A 24 -8.32 3.16 16.48
N MET A 25 -7.58 3.33 17.59
CA MET A 25 -8.18 3.62 18.90
C MET A 25 -8.91 4.96 18.93
N GLN A 26 -8.37 6.01 18.30
CA GLN A 26 -9.07 7.29 18.16
C GLN A 26 -10.39 7.15 17.37
N ALA A 27 -10.39 6.37 16.29
CA ALA A 27 -11.61 6.10 15.52
C ALA A 27 -12.64 5.31 16.34
N ILE A 28 -12.20 4.32 17.14
CA ILE A 28 -13.07 3.58 18.08
C ILE A 28 -13.74 4.52 19.09
N ASP A 29 -12.98 5.46 19.65
CA ASP A 29 -13.53 6.43 20.61
C ASP A 29 -14.59 7.33 19.96
N GLY A 30 -14.39 7.69 18.69
CA GLY A 30 -15.41 8.34 17.86
C GLY A 30 -16.70 7.51 17.80
N ILE A 31 -16.60 6.27 17.32
CA ILE A 31 -17.73 5.33 17.21
C ILE A 31 -18.48 5.17 18.54
N LYS A 32 -17.75 5.05 19.67
CA LYS A 32 -18.32 4.95 21.02
C LYS A 32 -19.07 6.22 21.42
N SER A 33 -18.48 7.39 21.17
CA SER A 33 -19.05 8.68 21.56
C SER A 33 -20.35 8.97 20.81
N GLU A 34 -20.40 8.59 19.53
CA GLU A 34 -21.55 8.85 18.67
C GLU A 34 -22.75 7.96 18.96
N LYS A 35 -22.54 6.78 19.58
CA LYS A 35 -23.59 5.82 19.94
C LYS A 35 -24.51 5.49 18.76
N ILE A 36 -23.91 5.33 17.57
CA ILE A 36 -24.61 5.24 16.27
C ILE A 36 -25.67 4.12 16.26
N TRP A 37 -25.29 2.92 16.72
CA TRP A 37 -26.20 1.78 16.75
C TRP A 37 -27.35 1.96 17.77
N GLN A 38 -27.14 2.70 18.87
CA GLN A 38 -28.20 3.02 19.84
C GLN A 38 -29.25 3.97 19.26
N LYS A 39 -28.88 4.74 18.23
CA LYS A 39 -29.79 5.60 17.45
C LYS A 39 -30.55 4.82 16.36
N GLY A 40 -30.46 3.48 16.36
CA GLY A 40 -31.08 2.62 15.35
C GLY A 40 -30.32 2.55 14.03
N ARG A 41 -29.16 3.20 13.90
CA ARG A 41 -28.36 3.24 12.66
C ARG A 41 -27.32 2.11 12.62
N VAL A 42 -27.77 0.88 12.84
CA VAL A 42 -26.89 -0.30 13.00
C VAL A 42 -26.02 -0.55 11.74
N LYS A 43 -26.56 -0.33 10.53
CA LYS A 43 -25.80 -0.50 9.30
C LYS A 43 -24.64 0.49 9.15
N GLU A 44 -24.83 1.73 9.59
CA GLU A 44 -23.80 2.77 9.59
C GLU A 44 -22.68 2.38 10.58
N TYR A 45 -23.07 1.95 11.78
CA TYR A 45 -22.14 1.44 12.79
C TYR A 45 -21.22 0.34 12.27
N TYR A 46 -21.75 -0.70 11.61
CA TYR A 46 -20.91 -1.78 11.06
C TYR A 46 -20.09 -1.34 9.84
N THR A 47 -20.56 -0.34 9.08
CA THR A 47 -19.75 0.25 8.01
C THR A 47 -18.51 0.91 8.61
N GLU A 48 -18.70 1.84 9.56
CA GLU A 48 -17.59 2.54 10.21
C GLU A 48 -16.65 1.60 10.98
N LEU A 49 -17.21 0.64 11.73
CA LEU A 49 -16.42 -0.32 12.48
C LEU A 49 -15.52 -1.13 11.55
N THR A 50 -16.07 -1.65 10.45
CA THR A 50 -15.28 -2.48 9.53
C THR A 50 -14.31 -1.66 8.67
N ASP A 51 -14.66 -0.42 8.33
CA ASP A 51 -13.75 0.47 7.60
C ASP A 51 -12.56 0.89 8.46
N MET A 52 -12.79 1.15 9.76
CA MET A 52 -11.73 1.38 10.74
C MET A 52 -10.79 0.16 10.85
N ILE A 53 -11.34 -1.05 10.97
CA ILE A 53 -10.56 -2.29 11.03
C ILE A 53 -9.75 -2.47 9.73
N ARG A 54 -10.35 -2.24 8.56
CA ARG A 54 -9.66 -2.33 7.26
C ARG A 54 -8.52 -1.32 7.14
N ALA A 55 -8.74 -0.07 7.56
CA ALA A 55 -7.72 0.96 7.57
C ALA A 55 -6.55 0.57 8.49
N TYR A 56 -6.86 0.07 9.70
CA TYR A 56 -5.85 -0.45 10.62
C TYR A 56 -5.04 -1.59 10.01
N ILE A 57 -5.70 -2.60 9.44
CA ILE A 57 -5.04 -3.75 8.81
C ILE A 57 -4.16 -3.28 7.66
N SER A 58 -4.64 -2.33 6.85
CA SER A 58 -3.91 -1.82 5.70
C SER A 58 -2.56 -1.23 6.10
N GLU A 59 -2.58 -0.38 7.13
CA GLU A 59 -1.39 0.28 7.63
C GLU A 59 -0.48 -0.66 8.43
N ARG A 60 -1.07 -1.57 9.23
CA ARG A 60 -0.32 -2.47 10.12
C ARG A 60 0.39 -3.60 9.39
N PHE A 61 -0.26 -4.20 8.39
CA PHE A 61 0.22 -5.36 7.65
C PHE A 61 0.63 -5.03 6.22
N GLN A 62 0.58 -3.74 5.82
CA GLN A 62 0.94 -3.25 4.50
C GLN A 62 0.17 -3.95 3.37
N LEU A 63 -1.14 -4.14 3.59
CA LEU A 63 -2.08 -4.74 2.65
C LEU A 63 -3.04 -3.66 2.13
N ASN A 64 -3.63 -3.85 0.96
CA ASN A 64 -4.68 -2.93 0.48
C ASN A 64 -6.06 -3.37 0.98
N ALA A 65 -6.25 -3.45 2.31
CA ALA A 65 -7.44 -4.09 2.89
C ALA A 65 -8.74 -3.31 2.64
N LEU A 66 -8.67 -2.02 2.31
CA LEU A 66 -9.84 -1.23 1.91
C LEU A 66 -10.47 -1.71 0.59
N GLU A 67 -9.65 -2.24 -0.33
CA GLU A 67 -10.08 -2.75 -1.64
C GLU A 67 -10.26 -4.28 -1.64
N MET A 68 -10.11 -4.93 -0.50
CA MET A 68 -10.22 -6.38 -0.36
C MET A 68 -11.56 -6.76 0.27
N THR A 69 -12.08 -7.92 -0.12
CA THR A 69 -13.22 -8.54 0.54
C THR A 69 -12.84 -9.05 1.93
N SER A 70 -13.82 -9.18 2.82
CA SER A 70 -13.62 -9.71 4.18
C SER A 70 -12.91 -11.08 4.18
N SER A 71 -13.26 -11.96 3.23
CA SER A 71 -12.63 -13.29 3.09
C SER A 71 -11.17 -13.20 2.68
N GLU A 72 -10.84 -12.37 1.68
CA GLU A 72 -9.45 -12.19 1.23
C GLU A 72 -8.56 -11.62 2.33
N ILE A 73 -9.10 -10.71 3.16
CA ILE A 73 -8.38 -10.16 4.33
C ILE A 73 -8.04 -11.29 5.30
N ILE A 74 -9.03 -12.11 5.67
CA ILE A 74 -8.83 -13.24 6.59
C ILE A 74 -7.81 -14.24 6.04
N ASP A 75 -7.92 -14.61 4.76
CA ASP A 75 -6.99 -15.53 4.10
C ASP A 75 -5.56 -14.99 4.08
N HIS A 76 -5.39 -13.67 3.92
CA HIS A 76 -4.08 -13.05 3.95
C HIS A 76 -3.49 -12.99 5.37
N LEU A 77 -4.32 -12.69 6.37
CA LEU A 77 -3.91 -12.65 7.77
C LEU A 77 -3.55 -14.04 8.30
N LEU A 78 -4.24 -15.10 7.85
CA LEU A 78 -3.95 -16.50 8.22
C LEU A 78 -2.56 -16.97 7.81
N LYS A 79 -1.89 -16.27 6.87
CA LYS A 79 -0.49 -16.56 6.50
C LYS A 79 0.52 -16.05 7.54
N ILE A 80 0.10 -15.15 8.42
CA ILE A 80 0.95 -14.40 9.36
C ILE A 80 0.54 -14.68 10.82
N LYS A 81 -0.73 -14.99 11.06
CA LYS A 81 -1.34 -15.17 12.37
C LYS A 81 -2.09 -16.49 12.45
N ASP A 82 -2.21 -17.01 13.66
CA ASP A 82 -2.91 -18.27 13.92
C ASP A 82 -4.42 -18.12 13.75
N LYS A 83 -5.05 -19.23 13.36
CA LYS A 83 -6.49 -19.29 13.12
C LYS A 83 -7.32 -18.89 14.34
N ASP A 84 -6.88 -19.27 15.54
CA ASP A 84 -7.59 -18.99 16.77
C ASP A 84 -7.61 -17.48 17.07
N THR A 85 -6.51 -16.77 16.79
CA THR A 85 -6.43 -15.30 16.93
C THR A 85 -7.37 -14.57 15.96
N LEU A 86 -7.62 -15.14 14.78
CA LEU A 86 -8.45 -14.52 13.74
C LEU A 86 -9.90 -14.96 13.77
N LYS A 87 -10.25 -15.96 14.59
CA LYS A 87 -11.61 -16.52 14.64
C LYS A 87 -12.64 -15.43 14.94
N ASP A 88 -12.41 -14.63 15.97
CA ASP A 88 -13.37 -13.63 16.41
C ASP A 88 -13.46 -12.46 15.41
N LEU A 89 -12.33 -12.09 14.78
CA LEU A 89 -12.34 -11.11 13.68
C LEU A 89 -13.15 -11.60 12.48
N LYS A 90 -13.04 -12.89 12.14
CA LYS A 90 -13.82 -13.51 11.06
C LYS A 90 -15.31 -13.49 11.39
N ASP A 91 -15.68 -13.82 12.63
CA ASP A 91 -17.06 -13.80 13.09
C ASP A 91 -17.63 -12.37 13.04
N LEU A 92 -16.86 -11.37 13.47
CA LEU A 92 -17.21 -9.94 13.36
C LEU A 92 -17.50 -9.53 11.91
N PHE A 93 -16.60 -9.86 10.96
CA PHE A 93 -16.85 -9.56 9.55
C PHE A 93 -18.10 -10.26 9.02
N GLY A 94 -18.35 -11.50 9.46
CA GLY A 94 -19.57 -12.23 9.13
C GLY A 94 -20.84 -11.49 9.60
N THR A 95 -20.89 -11.05 10.86
CA THR A 95 -22.02 -10.25 11.37
C THR A 95 -22.17 -8.96 10.55
N ALA A 96 -21.07 -8.26 10.26
CA ALA A 96 -21.11 -7.03 9.49
C ALA A 96 -21.69 -7.23 8.08
N ASP A 97 -21.30 -8.31 7.40
CA ASP A 97 -21.80 -8.63 6.06
C ASP A 97 -23.31 -8.96 6.10
N LEU A 98 -23.77 -9.71 7.11
CA LEU A 98 -25.19 -9.97 7.33
C LEU A 98 -25.99 -8.68 7.57
N VAL A 99 -25.45 -7.73 8.34
CA VAL A 99 -26.09 -6.43 8.57
C VAL A 99 -26.16 -5.61 7.28
N LYS A 100 -25.04 -5.52 6.56
CA LYS A 100 -24.90 -4.64 5.39
C LYS A 100 -25.73 -5.12 4.20
N PHE A 101 -25.83 -6.43 4.02
CA PHE A 101 -26.40 -7.05 2.82
C PHE A 101 -27.66 -7.88 3.08
N ALA A 102 -27.80 -8.53 4.24
CA ALA A 102 -28.92 -9.43 4.55
C ALA A 102 -29.99 -8.81 5.46
N LYS A 103 -29.92 -7.50 5.76
CA LYS A 103 -30.84 -6.78 6.68
C LYS A 103 -30.94 -7.44 8.06
N TYR A 104 -29.85 -8.07 8.50
CA TYR A 104 -29.77 -8.61 9.85
C TYR A 104 -29.79 -7.49 10.90
N HIS A 105 -30.49 -7.72 12.01
CA HIS A 105 -30.61 -6.77 13.12
C HIS A 105 -29.99 -7.42 14.36
N PRO A 106 -28.67 -7.25 14.58
CA PRO A 106 -27.97 -7.81 15.72
C PRO A 106 -28.48 -7.23 17.04
N GLN A 107 -28.36 -8.02 18.10
CA GLN A 107 -28.73 -7.57 19.44
C GLN A 107 -27.72 -6.53 19.95
N MET A 108 -28.14 -5.70 20.92
CA MET A 108 -27.26 -4.69 21.53
C MET A 108 -25.98 -5.32 22.09
N SER A 109 -26.10 -6.48 22.75
CA SER A 109 -24.97 -7.24 23.26
C SER A 109 -24.00 -7.68 22.17
N GLU A 110 -24.50 -8.03 20.98
CA GLU A 110 -23.65 -8.43 19.85
C GLU A 110 -22.87 -7.24 19.30
N ASN A 111 -23.48 -6.05 19.26
CA ASN A 111 -22.78 -4.82 18.87
C ASN A 111 -21.63 -4.51 19.84
N ASP A 112 -21.87 -4.64 21.15
CA ASP A 112 -20.86 -4.43 22.19
C ASP A 112 -19.74 -5.49 22.13
N ILE A 113 -20.09 -6.75 21.88
CA ILE A 113 -19.13 -7.84 21.67
C ILE A 113 -18.25 -7.53 20.46
N ASN A 114 -18.84 -7.17 19.32
CA ASN A 114 -18.09 -6.88 18.09
C ASN A 114 -17.16 -5.66 18.24
N LEU A 115 -17.57 -4.64 19.01
CA LEU A 115 -16.68 -3.53 19.34
C LEU A 115 -15.48 -4.00 20.17
N THR A 116 -15.73 -4.86 21.16
CA THR A 116 -14.70 -5.42 22.04
C THR A 116 -13.73 -6.29 21.24
N VAL A 117 -14.23 -7.13 20.33
CA VAL A 117 -13.42 -7.94 19.42
C VAL A 117 -12.51 -7.07 18.56
N ALA A 118 -13.01 -5.95 18.03
CA ALA A 118 -12.19 -5.03 17.25
C ALA A 118 -11.04 -4.42 18.07
N ILE A 119 -11.34 -3.96 19.29
CA ILE A 119 -10.36 -3.41 20.23
C ILE A 119 -9.29 -4.46 20.58
N GLU A 120 -9.73 -5.67 20.92
CA GLU A 120 -8.84 -6.76 21.29
C GLU A 120 -7.92 -7.15 20.13
N PHE A 121 -8.46 -7.26 18.92
CA PHE A 121 -7.67 -7.53 17.72
C PHE A 121 -6.58 -6.46 17.50
N ILE A 122 -6.90 -5.17 17.63
CA ILE A 122 -5.92 -4.08 17.50
C ILE A 122 -4.84 -4.19 18.58
N ASN A 123 -5.23 -4.42 19.83
CA ASN A 123 -4.29 -4.52 20.95
C ASN A 123 -3.35 -5.72 20.81
N GLN A 124 -3.87 -6.88 20.41
CA GLN A 124 -3.08 -8.09 20.20
C GLN A 124 -2.13 -8.00 19.00
N THR A 125 -2.46 -7.17 18.01
CA THR A 125 -1.69 -7.06 16.77
C THR A 125 -0.83 -5.80 16.69
N ARG A 126 -0.92 -4.90 17.66
CA ARG A 126 -0.07 -3.71 17.82
C ARG A 126 1.43 -4.06 17.72
N GLN A 127 2.22 -3.18 17.09
CA GLN A 127 3.68 -3.25 17.17
C GLN A 127 4.16 -2.84 18.55
N SER A 128 5.17 -3.53 19.08
CA SER A 128 5.82 -3.14 20.34
C SER A 128 6.40 -1.73 20.21
N ASP A 129 6.38 -0.97 21.30
CA ASP A 129 6.86 0.42 21.31
C ASP A 129 8.37 0.52 21.00
N GLU A 130 9.11 -0.59 21.12
CA GLU A 130 10.52 -0.71 20.70
C GLU A 130 10.70 -0.74 19.17
N GLU A 131 9.74 -1.32 18.43
CA GLU A 131 9.71 -1.28 16.95
C GLU A 131 9.27 0.09 16.41
N LEU A 132 8.67 0.94 17.25
CA LEU A 132 8.23 2.29 16.92
C LEU A 132 9.35 3.33 17.06
N THR A 133 10.58 2.92 17.43
CA THR A 133 11.73 3.82 17.33
C THR A 133 11.79 4.31 15.88
N PRO A 134 11.73 5.64 15.65
CA PRO A 134 11.82 6.17 14.31
C PRO A 134 13.25 5.94 13.84
N GLN A 135 13.49 4.78 13.22
CA GLN A 135 14.50 4.67 12.18
C GLN A 135 14.21 5.87 11.27
N PRO A 136 15.11 6.86 11.17
CA PRO A 136 14.95 7.93 10.20
C PRO A 136 14.77 7.22 8.87
N THR A 137 13.53 7.16 8.39
CA THR A 137 13.26 6.65 7.07
C THR A 137 13.75 7.78 6.18
N GLU A 138 15.07 7.78 5.95
CA GLU A 138 15.67 8.42 4.81
C GLU A 138 15.03 7.72 3.63
N ILE A 139 13.91 8.28 3.17
CA ILE A 139 13.32 7.91 1.91
C ILE A 139 14.34 8.38 0.87
N THR A 140 15.38 7.59 0.63
CA THR A 140 16.00 7.59 -0.68
C THR A 140 14.89 7.12 -1.60
N ILE A 141 14.14 8.09 -2.15
CA ILE A 141 13.41 7.88 -3.39
C ILE A 141 14.50 7.56 -4.42
N ILE A 142 14.96 6.31 -4.44
CA ILE A 142 15.71 5.81 -5.58
C ILE A 142 14.68 5.79 -6.68
N GLU A 143 14.80 6.77 -7.56
CA GLU A 143 14.14 6.89 -8.84
C GLU A 143 14.33 5.59 -9.66
N LYS A 144 13.59 4.52 -9.33
CA LYS A 144 13.68 3.21 -10.00
C LYS A 144 13.09 3.25 -11.44
N ARG A 145 12.78 4.45 -11.96
CA ARG A 145 12.21 4.68 -13.28
C ARG A 145 13.19 5.27 -14.29
N SER A 146 14.31 5.88 -13.85
CA SER A 146 15.28 6.52 -14.75
C SER A 146 16.27 5.56 -15.42
N LEU A 147 16.53 4.38 -14.84
CA LEU A 147 17.65 3.54 -15.31
C LEU A 147 17.31 2.76 -16.60
N ARG A 148 16.07 2.25 -16.72
CA ARG A 148 15.62 1.50 -17.92
C ARG A 148 15.68 2.37 -19.18
N SER A 149 15.25 3.63 -19.09
CA SER A 149 15.27 4.56 -20.23
C SER A 149 16.70 4.94 -20.65
N LYS A 150 17.62 5.10 -19.70
CA LYS A 150 19.04 5.37 -19.99
C LYS A 150 19.74 4.17 -20.65
N VAL A 151 19.44 2.94 -20.20
CA VAL A 151 20.00 1.72 -20.78
C VAL A 151 19.51 1.50 -22.22
N LEU A 152 18.22 1.73 -22.50
CA LEU A 152 17.67 1.64 -23.86
C LEU A 152 18.29 2.68 -24.80
N LEU A 153 18.52 3.91 -24.33
CA LEU A 153 19.17 4.97 -25.11
C LEU A 153 20.62 4.64 -25.47
N ILE A 154 21.42 4.14 -24.51
CA ILE A 154 22.82 3.77 -24.77
C ILE A 154 22.90 2.60 -25.76
N GLY A 155 22.05 1.57 -25.60
CA GLY A 155 21.98 0.45 -26.53
C GLY A 155 21.70 0.91 -27.97
N TYR A 156 20.74 1.81 -28.15
CA TYR A 156 20.41 2.35 -29.47
C TYR A 156 21.59 3.09 -30.14
N ILE A 157 22.31 3.93 -29.38
CA ILE A 157 23.47 4.69 -29.90
C ILE A 157 24.59 3.74 -30.35
N THR A 158 24.87 2.69 -29.58
CA THR A 158 25.93 1.73 -29.94
C THR A 158 25.62 0.98 -31.24
N ILE A 159 24.36 0.54 -31.42
CA ILE A 159 23.91 -0.15 -32.64
C ILE A 159 24.04 0.76 -33.87
N LEU A 160 23.61 2.03 -33.76
CA LEU A 160 23.76 3.00 -34.85
C LEU A 160 25.22 3.24 -35.23
N SER A 161 26.11 3.37 -34.24
CA SER A 161 27.54 3.59 -34.49
C SER A 161 28.20 2.42 -35.22
N ALA A 162 27.87 1.18 -34.85
CA ALA A 162 28.38 -0.02 -35.50
C ALA A 162 27.88 -0.15 -36.94
N ALA A 163 26.61 0.17 -37.20
CA ALA A 163 26.03 0.16 -38.54
C ALA A 163 26.72 1.18 -39.46
N ILE A 164 27.02 2.37 -38.97
CA ILE A 164 27.74 3.41 -39.72
C ILE A 164 29.16 2.93 -40.07
N ILE A 165 29.90 2.38 -39.10
CA ILE A 165 31.25 1.85 -39.34
C ILE A 165 31.21 0.71 -40.37
N GLY A 166 30.24 -0.20 -40.25
CA GLY A 166 30.04 -1.28 -41.22
C GLY A 166 29.78 -0.77 -42.64
N ALA A 167 28.98 0.29 -42.79
CA ALA A 167 28.73 0.93 -44.07
C ALA A 167 30.00 1.55 -44.67
N TYR A 168 30.82 2.23 -43.86
CA TYR A 168 32.10 2.78 -44.33
C TYR A 168 33.08 1.70 -44.78
N VAL A 169 33.20 0.61 -44.02
CA VAL A 169 34.05 -0.54 -44.40
C VAL A 169 33.56 -1.14 -45.72
N TYR A 170 32.25 -1.36 -45.86
CA TYR A 170 31.65 -1.90 -47.08
C TYR A 170 31.90 -1.02 -48.31
N ILE A 171 31.69 0.30 -48.17
CA ILE A 171 31.96 1.25 -49.25
C ILE A 171 33.45 1.24 -49.59
N GLY A 172 34.32 1.22 -48.57
CA GLY A 172 35.76 1.12 -48.75
C GLY A 172 36.16 -0.12 -49.55
N THR A 173 35.76 -1.31 -49.12
CA THR A 173 36.07 -2.57 -49.84
C THR A 173 35.53 -2.55 -51.26
N ARG A 174 34.30 -2.06 -51.47
CA ARG A 174 33.71 -1.94 -52.81
C ARG A 174 34.49 -1.00 -53.73
N LEU A 175 35.00 0.11 -53.21
CA LEU A 175 35.84 1.03 -53.97
C LEU A 175 37.23 0.45 -54.26
N TYR A 176 37.84 -0.25 -53.29
CA TYR A 176 39.10 -0.96 -53.50
C TYR A 176 38.99 -2.02 -54.59
N ASP A 177 37.93 -2.83 -54.57
CA ASP A 177 37.68 -3.84 -55.62
C ASP A 177 37.48 -3.19 -56.99
N LEU A 178 36.77 -2.05 -57.05
CA LEU A 178 36.53 -1.32 -58.31
C LEU A 178 37.81 -0.69 -58.87
N PHE A 179 38.71 -0.24 -58.00
CA PHE A 179 40.01 0.33 -58.38
C PHE A 179 41.01 -0.76 -58.79
N LEU A 180 41.00 -1.93 -58.16
CA LEU A 180 41.84 -3.08 -58.54
C LEU A 180 41.42 -3.70 -59.88
N SER A 181 40.16 -3.53 -60.27
CA SER A 181 39.59 -4.01 -61.52
C SER A 181 39.84 -3.09 -62.72
N PHE A 182 40.51 -1.95 -62.54
CA PHE A 182 40.85 -0.97 -63.57
C PHE A 182 42.35 -0.95 -63.84
#